data_AF-A0A519QSR1-F1
#
_entry.id   AF-A0A519QSR1-F1
#
_cell.length_a   1.000
_cell.length_b   1.000
_cell.length_c   1.000
_cell.angle_alpha   90.00
_cell.angle_beta   90.00
_cell.angle_gamma   90.00
#
_symmetry.space_group_name_H-M   'P 1'
#
loop_
_entity.id
_entity.type
_entity.pdbx_description
1 polymer ?
#
loop_
_entity_poly.entity_id
_entity_poly.type
_entity_poly.pdbx_seq_one_letter_code
_entity_poly.pdbx_strand_id
1 'polypeptide(L)'
;QLGHSGRKGSSKKPWEKEELPKSKQWNLFSASPISFHENGIIPTEMTISEMDSIVKDFEIATLNAEKAGFDMIELQAHHGFLLASFLSPLTNIRTDEFGGTIENRLKFPLRVFVAIRDNFPSQKPISVRISATDWAENGISPEEVLQITTAFKNAGADIINVSTGNTVAYQQPQMGRMWQTPFSDFVRNEVNIPTITAGSITDIDQINTIILNGKADLVALGKPLLFNPYFVRNAQAYENFEPTDVPNSYKMGIQPLFSEEKSRRKMTEEMKKALKPKSHK
;
A
#
# COMPACT_ATOMS: atom_id res chain seq x y z
N GLN A 1 -5.44 5.50 6.11
CA GLN A 1 -5.87 4.25 5.44
C GLN A 1 -7.02 3.66 6.24
N LEU A 2 -8.16 3.42 5.60
CA LEU A 2 -9.31 2.72 6.17
C LEU A 2 -9.26 1.26 5.72
N GLY A 3 -9.51 0.32 6.62
CA GLY A 3 -9.39 -1.10 6.33
C GLY A 3 -10.07 -1.99 7.36
N HIS A 4 -10.28 -3.25 6.96
CA HIS A 4 -10.90 -4.28 7.79
C HIS A 4 -10.06 -5.54 7.71
N SER A 5 -9.68 -6.10 8.86
CA SER A 5 -8.70 -7.19 8.93
C SER A 5 -9.17 -8.50 8.28
N GLY A 6 -10.49 -8.68 8.15
CA GLY A 6 -11.10 -9.88 7.58
C GLY A 6 -10.59 -11.14 8.28
N ARG A 7 -10.24 -12.17 7.49
CA ARG A 7 -9.68 -13.45 7.96
C ARG A 7 -8.31 -13.38 8.65
N LYS A 8 -7.68 -12.19 8.69
CA LYS A 8 -6.38 -11.95 9.34
C LYS A 8 -6.51 -11.17 10.65
N GLY A 9 -7.74 -10.95 11.11
CA GLY A 9 -8.01 -10.33 12.41
C GLY A 9 -7.66 -11.24 13.59
N SER A 10 -8.03 -10.80 14.79
CA SER A 10 -7.89 -11.57 16.03
C SER A 10 -6.50 -12.18 16.23
N SER A 11 -5.47 -11.41 15.86
CA SER A 11 -4.06 -11.83 15.87
C SER A 11 -3.29 -11.04 16.93
N LYS A 12 -2.23 -11.65 17.47
CA LYS A 12 -1.29 -11.00 18.39
C LYS A 12 -0.51 -9.87 17.71
N LYS A 13 0.12 -9.02 18.51
CA LYS A 13 1.06 -8.02 17.98
C LYS A 13 2.34 -8.70 17.47
N PRO A 14 3.04 -8.15 16.46
CA PRO A 14 4.20 -8.82 15.85
C PRO A 14 5.36 -9.13 16.81
N TRP A 15 5.50 -8.39 17.91
CA TRP A 15 6.55 -8.61 18.91
C TRP A 15 6.12 -9.52 20.07
N GLU A 16 4.84 -9.88 20.14
CA GLU A 16 4.34 -10.79 21.17
C GLU A 16 4.63 -12.24 20.76
N LYS A 17 5.14 -13.04 21.72
CA LYS A 17 5.46 -14.45 21.48
C LYS A 17 4.21 -15.33 21.61
N GLU A 18 3.41 -15.05 22.62
CA GLU A 18 2.19 -15.80 22.93
C GLU A 18 1.06 -15.43 21.97
N GLU A 19 0.25 -16.42 21.60
CA GLU A 19 -0.96 -16.20 20.84
C GLU A 19 -1.99 -15.40 21.63
N LEU A 20 -2.89 -14.74 20.92
CA LEU A 20 -3.95 -13.98 21.56
C LEU A 20 -4.83 -14.94 22.39
N PRO A 21 -5.00 -14.72 23.70
CA PRO A 21 -5.83 -15.59 24.53
C PRO A 21 -7.24 -15.72 23.96
N LYS A 22 -7.85 -16.91 24.02
CA LYS A 22 -9.21 -17.16 23.49
C LYS A 22 -10.25 -16.15 23.98
N SER A 23 -10.13 -15.68 25.22
CA SER A 23 -11.02 -14.66 25.81
C SER A 23 -10.92 -13.27 25.17
N LYS A 24 -9.84 -13.01 24.42
CA LYS A 24 -9.62 -11.77 23.67
C LYS A 24 -9.79 -11.96 22.15
N GLN A 25 -10.03 -13.18 21.69
CA GLN A 25 -10.31 -13.46 20.29
C GLN A 25 -11.73 -13.06 19.94
N TRP A 26 -11.96 -12.69 18.68
CA TRP A 26 -13.29 -12.36 18.16
C TRP A 26 -13.54 -13.09 16.84
N ASN A 27 -14.83 -13.24 16.49
CA ASN A 27 -15.22 -13.89 15.25
C ASN A 27 -14.73 -13.09 14.04
N LEU A 28 -14.24 -13.81 13.04
CA LEU A 28 -13.72 -13.21 11.80
C LEU A 28 -14.74 -13.40 10.69
N PHE A 29 -14.75 -12.44 9.77
CA PHE A 29 -15.55 -12.47 8.55
C PHE A 29 -14.65 -12.43 7.32
N SER A 30 -15.05 -13.10 6.24
CA SER A 30 -14.34 -13.08 4.96
C SER A 30 -15.25 -13.47 3.80
N ALA A 31 -14.71 -13.45 2.57
CA ALA A 31 -15.41 -13.90 1.37
C ALA A 31 -15.82 -15.38 1.47
N SER A 32 -14.96 -16.24 2.03
CA SER A 32 -15.19 -17.69 2.18
C SER A 32 -14.55 -18.21 3.47
N PRO A 33 -14.94 -19.40 3.97
CA PRO A 33 -14.49 -19.95 5.25
C PRO A 33 -13.10 -20.60 5.15
N ILE A 34 -12.09 -19.80 4.77
CA ILE A 34 -10.71 -20.23 4.55
C ILE A 34 -9.80 -19.46 5.50
N SER A 35 -9.13 -20.14 6.43
CA SER A 35 -8.16 -19.52 7.35
C SER A 35 -6.94 -18.96 6.60
N PHE A 36 -6.26 -17.96 7.17
CA PHE A 36 -5.06 -17.38 6.56
C PHE A 36 -3.85 -18.33 6.58
N HIS A 37 -3.69 -19.06 7.69
CA HIS A 37 -2.63 -20.05 7.92
C HIS A 37 -3.21 -21.35 8.46
N GLU A 38 -2.41 -22.40 8.44
CA GLU A 38 -2.76 -23.71 8.99
C GLU A 38 -3.11 -23.58 10.47
N ASN A 39 -4.21 -24.20 10.91
CA ASN A 39 -4.74 -24.13 12.27
C ASN A 39 -5.16 -22.73 12.77
N GLY A 40 -5.26 -21.74 11.87
CA GLY A 40 -5.79 -20.42 12.19
C GLY A 40 -7.31 -20.41 12.42
N ILE A 41 -7.84 -19.28 12.90
CA ILE A 41 -9.29 -19.07 13.04
C ILE A 41 -9.93 -19.12 11.65
N ILE A 42 -10.94 -19.98 11.48
CA ILE A 42 -11.74 -20.05 10.25
C ILE A 42 -12.74 -18.89 10.29
N PRO A 43 -12.72 -17.97 9.31
CA PRO A 43 -13.69 -16.89 9.26
C PRO A 43 -15.07 -17.43 8.87
N THR A 44 -16.13 -16.75 9.30
CA THR A 44 -17.47 -16.93 8.77
C THR A 44 -17.55 -16.34 7.36
N GLU A 45 -18.16 -17.09 6.45
CA GLU A 45 -18.51 -16.59 5.12
C GLU A 45 -19.57 -15.50 5.24
N MET A 46 -19.28 -14.31 4.72
CA MET A 46 -20.18 -13.17 4.86
C MET A 46 -21.50 -13.36 4.11
N THR A 47 -22.58 -12.99 4.78
CA THR A 47 -23.91 -12.78 4.20
C THR A 47 -24.02 -11.38 3.58
N ILE A 48 -25.07 -11.15 2.79
CA ILE A 48 -25.35 -9.82 2.23
C ILE A 48 -25.57 -8.78 3.34
N SER A 49 -26.32 -9.12 4.39
CA SER A 49 -26.56 -8.20 5.52
C SER A 49 -25.27 -7.82 6.27
N GLU A 50 -24.31 -8.74 6.37
CA GLU A 50 -23.00 -8.44 6.96
C GLU A 50 -22.16 -7.56 6.03
N MET A 51 -22.22 -7.80 4.71
CA MET A 51 -21.61 -6.91 3.72
C MET A 51 -22.19 -5.50 3.80
N ASP A 52 -23.51 -5.36 3.96
CA ASP A 52 -24.19 -4.07 4.12
C ASP A 52 -23.73 -3.35 5.40
N SER A 53 -23.55 -4.10 6.48
CA SER A 53 -23.06 -3.56 7.76
C SER A 53 -21.61 -3.06 7.62
N ILE A 54 -20.74 -3.81 6.94
CA ILE A 54 -19.36 -3.37 6.68
C ILE A 54 -19.33 -2.13 5.80
N VAL A 55 -20.15 -2.05 4.75
CA VAL A 55 -20.27 -0.84 3.93
C VAL A 55 -20.64 0.35 4.82
N LYS A 56 -21.60 0.18 5.74
CA LYS A 56 -22.00 1.22 6.68
C LYS A 56 -20.86 1.65 7.61
N ASP A 57 -20.06 0.72 8.09
CA ASP A 57 -18.89 1.03 8.93
C ASP A 57 -17.84 1.85 8.17
N PHE A 58 -17.61 1.57 6.88
CA PHE A 58 -16.71 2.37 6.04
C PHE A 58 -17.28 3.77 5.76
N GLU A 59 -18.59 3.94 5.59
CA GLU A 59 -19.22 5.27 5.51
C GLU A 59 -18.95 6.07 6.79
N ILE A 60 -19.21 5.47 7.96
CA ILE A 60 -19.01 6.11 9.26
C ILE A 60 -17.54 6.48 9.45
N ALA A 61 -16.62 5.57 9.11
CA ALA A 61 -15.18 5.83 9.18
C ALA A 61 -14.74 6.99 8.26
N THR A 62 -15.37 7.11 7.09
CA THR A 62 -15.13 8.19 6.12
C THR A 62 -15.59 9.53 6.67
N LEU A 63 -16.81 9.60 7.22
CA LEU A 63 -17.33 10.82 7.85
C LEU A 63 -16.47 11.25 9.05
N ASN A 64 -15.97 10.29 9.82
CA ASN A 64 -15.04 10.57 10.92
C ASN A 64 -13.70 11.09 10.42
N ALA A 65 -13.17 10.54 9.32
CA ALA A 65 -11.93 11.01 8.71
C ALA A 65 -12.07 12.46 8.20
N GLU A 66 -13.20 12.78 7.56
CA GLU A 66 -13.47 14.16 7.13
C GLU A 66 -13.59 15.11 8.33
N LYS A 67 -14.36 14.74 9.35
CA LYS A 67 -14.50 15.54 10.58
C LYS A 67 -13.16 15.76 11.29
N ALA A 68 -12.25 14.80 11.22
CA ALA A 68 -10.90 14.91 11.78
C ALA A 68 -9.94 15.74 10.91
N GLY A 69 -10.35 16.15 9.70
CA GLY A 69 -9.55 17.00 8.82
C GLY A 69 -8.48 16.25 8.01
N PHE A 70 -8.65 14.94 7.75
CA PHE A 70 -7.72 14.24 6.85
C PHE A 70 -7.82 14.80 5.42
N ASP A 71 -6.67 14.98 4.77
CA ASP A 71 -6.57 15.48 3.39
C ASP A 71 -6.76 14.39 2.33
N MET A 72 -6.56 13.12 2.70
CA MET A 72 -6.65 11.97 1.80
C MET A 72 -7.12 10.73 2.56
N ILE A 73 -7.92 9.90 1.91
CA ILE A 73 -8.25 8.54 2.37
C ILE A 73 -7.50 7.53 1.49
N GLU A 74 -7.07 6.41 2.09
CA GLU A 74 -6.62 5.25 1.33
C GLU A 74 -7.47 4.03 1.71
N LEU A 75 -8.08 3.37 0.74
CA LEU A 75 -8.82 2.13 0.92
C LEU A 75 -7.87 0.92 0.92
N GLN A 76 -7.97 0.10 1.97
CA GLN A 76 -7.21 -1.14 2.10
C GLN A 76 -7.87 -2.29 1.32
N ALA A 77 -7.40 -2.54 0.09
CA ALA A 77 -7.79 -3.68 -0.76
C ALA A 77 -6.60 -4.59 -1.13
N HIS A 78 -5.64 -4.73 -0.20
CA HIS A 78 -4.40 -5.48 -0.39
C HIS A 78 -4.12 -6.42 0.80
N HIS A 79 -3.03 -7.18 0.71
CA HIS A 79 -2.45 -7.97 1.81
C HIS A 79 -3.38 -9.01 2.45
N GLY A 80 -4.33 -9.56 1.68
CA GLY A 80 -5.23 -10.60 2.18
C GLY A 80 -6.17 -10.17 3.30
N PHE A 81 -6.33 -8.86 3.52
CA PHE A 81 -7.36 -8.32 4.40
C PHE A 81 -8.74 -8.51 3.76
N LEU A 82 -9.80 -7.93 4.33
CA LEU A 82 -11.17 -8.26 3.93
C LEU A 82 -11.41 -8.08 2.42
N LEU A 83 -11.17 -6.88 1.88
CA LEU A 83 -11.46 -6.60 0.47
C LEU A 83 -10.53 -7.37 -0.46
N ALA A 84 -9.25 -7.50 -0.10
CA ALA A 84 -8.32 -8.36 -0.84
C ALA A 84 -8.75 -9.82 -0.85
N SER A 85 -9.41 -10.30 0.21
CA SER A 85 -9.92 -11.66 0.29
C SER A 85 -11.09 -11.90 -0.68
N PHE A 86 -11.87 -10.85 -1.00
CA PHE A 86 -12.87 -10.92 -2.06
C PHE A 86 -12.24 -10.87 -3.46
N LEU A 87 -11.19 -10.06 -3.63
CA LEU A 87 -10.50 -9.90 -4.91
C LEU A 87 -9.70 -11.11 -5.34
N SER A 88 -9.08 -11.87 -4.43
CA SER A 88 -8.26 -13.02 -4.84
C SER A 88 -9.09 -14.30 -5.02
N PRO A 89 -8.88 -15.06 -6.12
CA PRO A 89 -9.53 -16.36 -6.30
C PRO A 89 -9.03 -17.43 -5.30
N LEU A 90 -7.89 -17.20 -4.65
CA LEU A 90 -7.36 -18.11 -3.62
C LEU A 90 -8.15 -18.06 -2.30
N THR A 91 -8.96 -17.02 -2.13
CA THR A 91 -9.63 -16.70 -0.87
C THR A 91 -11.12 -16.48 -1.01
N ASN A 92 -11.60 -16.32 -2.24
CA ASN A 92 -13.01 -16.19 -2.59
C ASN A 92 -13.41 -17.35 -3.49
N ILE A 93 -14.00 -18.39 -2.88
CA ILE A 93 -14.57 -19.55 -3.57
C ILE A 93 -16.10 -19.51 -3.59
N ARG A 94 -16.69 -18.32 -3.38
CA ARG A 94 -18.15 -18.16 -3.40
C ARG A 94 -18.69 -18.51 -4.79
N THR A 95 -19.88 -19.11 -4.79
CA THR A 95 -20.64 -19.46 -6.00
C THR A 95 -21.80 -18.50 -6.28
N ASP A 96 -21.99 -17.52 -5.40
CA ASP A 96 -22.98 -16.46 -5.58
C ASP A 96 -22.41 -15.31 -6.43
N GLU A 97 -23.15 -14.20 -6.47
CA GLU A 97 -22.82 -13.07 -7.30
C GLU A 97 -21.59 -12.27 -6.84
N PHE A 98 -20.94 -12.66 -5.73
CA PHE A 98 -19.75 -12.02 -5.17
C PHE A 98 -18.47 -12.88 -5.31
N GLY A 99 -18.53 -14.02 -6.01
CA GLY A 99 -17.36 -14.86 -6.30
C GLY A 99 -17.35 -15.46 -7.71
N GLY A 100 -16.33 -16.28 -7.98
CA GLY A 100 -16.07 -16.83 -9.30
C GLY A 100 -15.36 -15.81 -10.21
N THR A 101 -16.09 -15.25 -11.17
CA THR A 101 -15.51 -14.33 -12.14
C THR A 101 -14.97 -13.06 -11.46
N ILE A 102 -14.05 -12.39 -12.14
CA ILE A 102 -13.46 -11.14 -11.65
C ILE A 102 -14.51 -10.04 -11.43
N GLU A 103 -15.53 -9.96 -12.30
CA GLU A 103 -16.62 -8.98 -12.17
C GLU A 103 -17.39 -9.19 -10.87
N ASN A 104 -17.68 -10.44 -10.51
CA ASN A 104 -18.36 -10.77 -9.26
C ASN A 104 -17.47 -10.49 -8.04
N ARG A 105 -16.20 -10.89 -8.08
CA ARG A 105 -15.22 -10.63 -7.01
C ARG A 105 -15.01 -9.14 -6.74
N LEU A 106 -15.18 -8.30 -7.76
CA LEU A 106 -15.08 -6.84 -7.65
C LEU A 106 -16.30 -6.17 -7.00
N LYS A 107 -17.49 -6.79 -7.02
CA LYS A 107 -18.72 -6.13 -6.58
C LYS A 107 -18.64 -5.60 -5.16
N PHE A 108 -18.26 -6.43 -4.19
CA PHE A 108 -18.21 -6.00 -2.79
C PHE A 108 -17.13 -4.94 -2.52
N PRO A 109 -15.87 -5.11 -2.97
CA PRO A 109 -14.85 -4.05 -2.89
C PRO A 109 -15.29 -2.72 -3.52
N LEU A 110 -15.98 -2.74 -4.67
CA LEU A 110 -16.49 -1.53 -5.30
C LEU A 110 -17.65 -0.90 -4.54
N ARG A 111 -18.56 -1.69 -3.94
CA ARG A 111 -19.62 -1.18 -3.06
C ARG A 111 -19.03 -0.37 -1.89
N VAL A 112 -17.97 -0.89 -1.27
CA VAL A 112 -17.26 -0.19 -0.19
C VAL A 112 -16.59 1.08 -0.71
N PHE A 113 -15.91 1.02 -1.86
CA PHE A 113 -15.26 2.19 -2.44
C PHE A 113 -16.26 3.32 -2.76
N VAL A 114 -17.37 2.99 -3.42
CA VAL A 114 -18.42 3.96 -3.78
C VAL A 114 -18.97 4.63 -2.52
N ALA A 115 -19.26 3.85 -1.47
CA ALA A 115 -19.70 4.41 -0.20
C ALA A 115 -18.70 5.40 0.44
N ILE A 116 -17.40 5.16 0.33
CA ILE A 116 -16.37 6.13 0.76
C ILE A 116 -16.40 7.36 -0.17
N ARG A 117 -16.39 7.15 -1.49
CA ARG A 117 -16.33 8.25 -2.47
C ARG A 117 -17.51 9.20 -2.36
N ASP A 118 -18.72 8.67 -2.14
CA ASP A 118 -19.97 9.42 -1.98
C ASP A 118 -19.99 10.27 -0.69
N ASN A 119 -19.21 9.89 0.33
CA ASN A 119 -19.19 10.56 1.63
C ASN A 119 -17.91 11.36 1.91
N PHE A 120 -16.92 11.34 1.00
CA PHE A 120 -15.69 12.11 1.12
C PHE A 120 -15.68 13.25 0.10
N PRO A 121 -15.25 14.49 0.44
CA PRO A 121 -15.32 15.62 -0.49
C PRO A 121 -14.62 15.33 -1.82
N SER A 122 -15.28 15.65 -2.94
CA SER A 122 -14.83 15.26 -4.29
C SER A 122 -13.47 15.85 -4.68
N GLN A 123 -13.07 16.96 -4.06
CA GLN A 123 -11.76 17.60 -4.25
C GLN A 123 -10.62 16.91 -3.49
N LYS A 124 -10.93 16.05 -2.52
CA LYS A 124 -9.93 15.32 -1.75
C LYS A 124 -9.69 13.94 -2.36
N PRO A 125 -8.42 13.53 -2.55
CA PRO A 125 -8.09 12.29 -3.22
C PRO A 125 -8.45 11.06 -2.38
N ILE A 126 -8.81 9.98 -3.08
CA ILE A 126 -8.89 8.63 -2.54
C ILE A 126 -7.88 7.72 -3.26
N SER A 127 -6.95 7.19 -2.48
CA SER A 127 -6.05 6.12 -2.90
C SER A 127 -6.73 4.76 -2.72
N VAL A 128 -6.48 3.80 -3.61
CA VAL A 128 -6.81 2.38 -3.37
C VAL A 128 -5.53 1.59 -3.35
N ARG A 129 -5.26 0.90 -2.23
CA ARG A 129 -4.10 0.02 -2.12
C ARG A 129 -4.47 -1.40 -2.48
N ILE A 130 -3.83 -1.97 -3.51
CA ILE A 130 -4.09 -3.32 -4.04
C ILE A 130 -2.86 -4.22 -3.96
N SER A 131 -3.07 -5.54 -4.05
CA SER A 131 -2.01 -6.52 -4.30
C SER A 131 -1.97 -6.85 -5.79
N ALA A 132 -0.85 -6.57 -6.47
CA ALA A 132 -0.67 -6.87 -7.90
C ALA A 132 -0.27 -8.33 -8.20
N THR A 133 -0.07 -9.13 -7.17
CA THR A 133 0.11 -10.58 -7.25
C THR A 133 -0.07 -11.16 -5.87
N ASP A 134 -0.54 -12.41 -5.80
CA ASP A 134 -0.61 -13.16 -4.54
C ASP A 134 0.67 -13.95 -4.24
N TRP A 135 1.64 -13.97 -5.17
CA TRP A 135 2.86 -14.78 -5.11
C TRP A 135 2.59 -16.28 -4.91
N ALA A 136 1.47 -16.76 -5.45
CA ALA A 136 1.00 -18.12 -5.38
C ALA A 136 0.35 -18.53 -6.70
N GLU A 137 0.45 -19.81 -7.04
CA GLU A 137 -0.20 -20.37 -8.21
C GLU A 137 -1.72 -20.18 -8.13
N ASN A 138 -2.37 -19.91 -9.26
CA ASN A 138 -3.81 -19.63 -9.36
C ASN A 138 -4.28 -18.39 -8.57
N GLY A 139 -3.35 -17.50 -8.19
CA GLY A 139 -3.67 -16.19 -7.63
C GLY A 139 -4.13 -15.17 -8.67
N ILE A 140 -4.24 -13.91 -8.24
CA ILE A 140 -4.54 -12.79 -9.15
C ILE A 140 -3.50 -12.75 -10.29
N SER A 141 -4.00 -12.78 -11.54
CA SER A 141 -3.18 -12.67 -12.74
C SER A 141 -2.90 -11.20 -13.11
N PRO A 142 -1.88 -10.91 -13.94
CA PRO A 142 -1.63 -9.55 -14.43
C PRO A 142 -2.85 -8.92 -15.13
N GLU A 143 -3.61 -9.70 -15.90
CA GLU A 143 -4.83 -9.25 -16.58
C GLU A 143 -5.91 -8.85 -15.57
N GLU A 144 -6.08 -9.63 -14.51
CA GLU A 144 -7.01 -9.29 -13.42
C GLU A 144 -6.55 -8.03 -12.68
N VAL A 145 -5.25 -7.80 -12.49
CA VAL A 145 -4.76 -6.53 -11.92
C VAL A 145 -5.22 -5.34 -12.75
N LEU A 146 -5.13 -5.42 -14.09
CA LEU A 146 -5.60 -4.35 -14.98
C LEU A 146 -7.11 -4.13 -14.85
N GLN A 147 -7.89 -5.20 -14.77
CA GLN A 147 -9.35 -5.10 -14.57
C GLN A 147 -9.70 -4.51 -13.21
N ILE A 148 -9.04 -4.93 -12.13
CA ILE A 148 -9.25 -4.42 -10.77
C ILE A 148 -8.93 -2.93 -10.70
N THR A 149 -7.76 -2.53 -11.19
CA THR A 149 -7.30 -1.14 -11.13
C THR A 149 -8.10 -0.23 -12.06
N THR A 150 -8.50 -0.71 -13.23
CA THR A 150 -9.42 0.00 -14.13
C THR A 150 -10.80 0.16 -13.49
N ALA A 151 -11.32 -0.86 -12.81
CA ALA A 151 -12.62 -0.78 -12.13
C ALA A 151 -12.61 0.27 -11.01
N PHE A 152 -11.56 0.31 -10.18
CA PHE A 152 -11.41 1.35 -9.16
C PHE A 152 -11.21 2.74 -9.76
N LYS A 153 -10.41 2.87 -10.83
CA LYS A 153 -10.28 4.14 -11.58
C LYS A 153 -11.64 4.64 -12.05
N ASN A 154 -12.43 3.78 -12.71
CA ASN A 154 -13.74 4.12 -13.23
C ASN A 154 -14.75 4.47 -12.12
N ALA A 155 -14.60 3.87 -10.93
CA ALA A 155 -15.39 4.22 -9.76
C ALA A 155 -15.00 5.57 -9.13
N GLY A 156 -13.84 6.15 -9.50
CA GLY A 156 -13.38 7.45 -9.02
C GLY A 156 -12.16 7.41 -8.11
N ALA A 157 -11.34 6.34 -8.16
CA ALA A 157 -10.04 6.34 -7.48
C ALA A 157 -9.08 7.31 -8.16
N ASP A 158 -8.40 8.14 -7.37
CA ASP A 158 -7.50 9.18 -7.87
C ASP A 158 -6.07 8.64 -8.06
N ILE A 159 -5.69 7.62 -7.28
CA ILE A 159 -4.34 7.04 -7.28
C ILE A 159 -4.39 5.58 -6.81
N ILE A 160 -3.55 4.72 -7.39
CA ILE A 160 -3.43 3.31 -6.97
C ILE A 160 -2.12 3.10 -6.22
N ASN A 161 -2.20 2.64 -4.98
CA ASN A 161 -1.03 2.20 -4.23
C ASN A 161 -0.77 0.72 -4.51
N VAL A 162 0.31 0.43 -5.22
CA VAL A 162 0.60 -0.92 -5.72
C VAL A 162 1.50 -1.65 -4.73
N SER A 163 0.93 -2.66 -4.06
CA SER A 163 1.66 -3.62 -3.25
C SER A 163 1.53 -5.03 -3.82
N THR A 164 1.94 -6.05 -3.06
CA THR A 164 1.87 -7.45 -3.46
C THR A 164 1.72 -8.35 -2.25
N GLY A 165 1.24 -9.57 -2.48
CA GLY A 165 1.29 -10.68 -1.56
C GLY A 165 0.48 -10.50 -0.29
N ASN A 166 0.85 -11.30 0.70
CA ASN A 166 0.22 -11.47 2.01
C ASN A 166 -1.23 -11.94 1.97
N THR A 167 -1.69 -12.41 0.80
CA THR A 167 -3.01 -12.98 0.59
C THR A 167 -3.11 -14.36 1.21
N VAL A 168 -2.11 -15.23 0.97
CA VAL A 168 -2.01 -16.59 1.52
C VAL A 168 -0.67 -16.77 2.26
N ALA A 169 -0.62 -17.68 3.24
CA ALA A 169 0.60 -17.91 4.03
C ALA A 169 1.70 -18.65 3.25
N TYR A 170 1.36 -19.48 2.27
CA TYR A 170 2.30 -20.31 1.50
C TYR A 170 2.93 -19.61 0.29
N GLN A 171 2.65 -18.32 0.11
CA GLN A 171 3.20 -17.49 -0.97
C GLN A 171 4.75 -17.55 -1.03
N GLN A 172 5.32 -17.39 -2.22
CA GLN A 172 6.76 -17.37 -2.46
C GLN A 172 7.20 -16.05 -3.09
N PRO A 173 7.28 -14.95 -2.32
CA PRO A 173 7.58 -13.63 -2.85
C PRO A 173 9.04 -13.49 -3.27
N GLN A 174 9.27 -12.93 -4.45
CA GLN A 174 10.61 -12.54 -4.90
C GLN A 174 10.94 -11.14 -4.37
N MET A 175 11.58 -11.10 -3.20
CA MET A 175 11.97 -9.84 -2.57
C MET A 175 13.37 -9.40 -2.98
N GLY A 176 13.56 -8.08 -3.11
CA GLY A 176 14.83 -7.47 -3.47
C GLY A 176 14.78 -5.96 -3.28
N ARG A 177 15.74 -5.24 -3.88
CA ARG A 177 15.73 -3.78 -3.92
C ARG A 177 14.62 -3.28 -4.85
N MET A 178 13.82 -2.31 -4.41
CA MET A 178 12.74 -1.69 -5.22
C MET A 178 11.74 -2.69 -5.83
N TRP A 179 11.59 -3.87 -5.23
CA TRP A 179 11.03 -5.07 -5.88
C TRP A 179 9.56 -4.96 -6.31
N GLN A 180 8.76 -4.05 -5.73
CA GLN A 180 7.37 -3.84 -6.19
C GLN A 180 7.25 -2.77 -7.29
N THR A 181 8.32 -2.04 -7.59
CA THR A 181 8.32 -0.96 -8.59
C THR A 181 7.86 -1.42 -9.97
N PRO A 182 8.25 -2.62 -10.48
CA PRO A 182 7.76 -3.09 -11.78
C PRO A 182 6.23 -3.24 -11.85
N PHE A 183 5.57 -3.61 -10.74
CA PHE A 183 4.11 -3.69 -10.72
C PHE A 183 3.45 -2.32 -10.74
N SER A 184 4.05 -1.34 -10.06
CA SER A 184 3.62 0.06 -10.11
C SER A 184 3.75 0.64 -11.52
N ASP A 185 4.89 0.37 -12.17
CA ASP A 185 5.20 0.77 -13.54
C ASP A 185 4.16 0.21 -14.53
N PHE A 186 3.87 -1.09 -14.40
CA PHE A 186 2.84 -1.78 -15.18
C PHE A 186 1.45 -1.14 -15.01
N VAL A 187 0.96 -1.00 -13.77
CA VAL A 187 -0.36 -0.41 -13.52
C VAL A 187 -0.44 1.03 -14.03
N ARG A 188 0.59 1.84 -13.75
CA ARG A 188 0.62 3.26 -14.11
C ARG A 188 0.50 3.47 -15.62
N ASN A 189 1.29 2.73 -16.38
CA ASN A 189 1.43 2.95 -17.83
C ASN A 189 0.36 2.22 -18.65
N GLU A 190 -0.16 1.08 -18.19
CA GLU A 190 -1.26 0.39 -18.87
C GLU A 190 -2.63 1.02 -18.56
N VAL A 191 -2.88 1.37 -17.28
CA VAL A 191 -4.19 1.89 -16.85
C VAL A 191 -4.25 3.41 -16.91
N ASN A 192 -3.13 4.09 -17.08
CA ASN A 192 -3.04 5.55 -17.15
C ASN A 192 -3.71 6.22 -15.94
N ILE A 193 -3.32 5.77 -14.75
CA ILE A 193 -3.71 6.32 -13.44
C ILE A 193 -2.45 6.54 -12.61
N PRO A 194 -2.35 7.62 -11.81
CA PRO A 194 -1.21 7.80 -10.94
C PRO A 194 -1.02 6.61 -10.00
N THR A 195 0.23 6.32 -9.64
CA THR A 195 0.54 5.22 -8.72
C THR A 195 1.45 5.61 -7.56
N ILE A 196 1.26 4.93 -6.43
CA ILE A 196 2.18 4.91 -5.30
C ILE A 196 2.90 3.56 -5.29
N THR A 197 4.22 3.55 -5.11
CA THR A 197 4.97 2.31 -4.88
C THR A 197 5.72 2.31 -3.56
N ALA A 198 6.05 1.11 -3.08
CA ALA A 198 6.86 0.86 -1.89
C ALA A 198 7.71 -0.40 -2.10
N GLY A 199 8.49 -0.81 -1.10
CA GLY A 199 9.14 -2.12 -1.09
C GLY A 199 10.64 -2.02 -1.22
N SER A 200 11.31 -2.09 -0.06
CA SER A 200 12.78 -2.02 0.05
C SER A 200 13.38 -0.82 -0.69
N ILE A 201 12.73 0.34 -0.55
CA ILE A 201 13.23 1.63 -1.01
C ILE A 201 13.85 2.32 0.20
N THR A 202 15.13 2.67 0.15
CA THR A 202 15.91 3.06 1.33
C THR A 202 16.79 4.29 1.15
N ASP A 203 16.94 4.78 -0.09
CA ASP A 203 17.78 5.94 -0.38
C ASP A 203 17.13 6.83 -1.45
N ILE A 204 17.65 8.05 -1.59
CA ILE A 204 17.09 9.07 -2.47
C ILE A 204 17.36 8.77 -3.95
N ASP A 205 18.49 8.14 -4.29
CA ASP A 205 18.82 7.77 -5.66
C ASP A 205 17.78 6.78 -6.21
N GLN A 206 17.31 5.84 -5.37
CA GLN A 206 16.19 4.94 -5.70
C GLN A 206 14.90 5.71 -5.94
N ILE A 207 14.55 6.65 -5.06
CA ILE A 207 13.33 7.46 -5.18
C ILE A 207 13.36 8.26 -6.48
N ASN A 208 14.45 8.99 -6.75
CA ASN A 208 14.65 9.75 -7.97
C ASN A 208 14.59 8.84 -9.20
N THR A 209 15.21 7.66 -9.16
CA THR A 209 15.14 6.69 -10.25
C THR A 209 13.71 6.25 -10.54
N ILE A 210 12.88 6.03 -9.51
CA ILE A 210 11.48 5.61 -9.68
C ILE A 210 10.66 6.73 -10.32
N ILE A 211 10.75 7.95 -9.76
CA ILE A 211 9.96 9.10 -10.21
C ILE A 211 10.38 9.56 -11.61
N LEU A 212 11.68 9.77 -11.84
CA LEU A 212 12.19 10.32 -13.10
C LEU A 212 12.01 9.36 -14.28
N ASN A 213 11.94 8.05 -14.04
CA ASN A 213 11.65 7.07 -15.08
C ASN A 213 10.14 6.77 -15.22
N GLY A 214 9.27 7.54 -14.56
CA GLY A 214 7.81 7.39 -14.68
C GLY A 214 7.27 6.03 -14.19
N LYS A 215 7.93 5.42 -13.19
CA LYS A 215 7.52 4.11 -12.64
C LYS A 215 6.51 4.21 -11.50
N ALA A 216 6.42 5.39 -10.89
CA ALA A 216 5.41 5.78 -9.93
C ALA A 216 5.32 7.31 -9.88
N ASP A 217 4.22 7.84 -9.37
CA ASP A 217 4.05 9.27 -9.13
C ASP A 217 4.35 9.64 -7.67
N LEU A 218 4.22 8.67 -6.75
CA LEU A 218 4.65 8.80 -5.35
C LEU A 218 5.41 7.56 -4.88
N VAL A 219 6.33 7.78 -3.93
CA VAL A 219 7.06 6.70 -3.24
C VAL A 219 6.73 6.71 -1.76
N ALA A 220 6.15 5.61 -1.27
CA ALA A 220 5.85 5.41 0.13
C ALA A 220 7.03 4.72 0.85
N LEU A 221 7.48 5.34 1.94
CA LEU A 221 8.54 4.82 2.80
C LEU A 221 7.93 4.30 4.12
N GLY A 222 8.27 3.06 4.48
CA GLY A 222 7.86 2.44 5.74
C GLY A 222 9.03 2.36 6.72
N LYS A 223 9.72 1.21 6.74
CA LYS A 223 10.86 0.93 7.63
C LYS A 223 11.94 2.03 7.68
N PRO A 224 12.32 2.70 6.56
CA PRO A 224 13.29 3.80 6.63
C PRO A 224 12.86 4.94 7.55
N LEU A 225 11.58 5.28 7.60
CA LEU A 225 11.05 6.35 8.46
C LEU A 225 10.93 5.92 9.93
N LEU A 226 10.75 4.62 10.20
CA LEU A 226 10.82 4.09 11.56
C LEU A 226 12.25 4.15 12.13
N PHE A 227 13.24 3.90 11.27
CA PHE A 227 14.65 3.94 11.65
C PHE A 227 15.18 5.38 11.74
N ASN A 228 14.82 6.23 10.78
CA ASN A 228 15.24 7.63 10.72
C ASN A 228 14.05 8.55 10.36
N PRO A 229 13.39 9.19 11.34
CA PRO A 229 12.28 10.08 11.08
C PRO A 229 12.69 11.36 10.33
N TYR A 230 13.98 11.71 10.32
CA TYR A 230 14.54 12.84 9.58
C TYR A 230 14.95 12.49 8.14
N PHE A 231 14.64 11.28 7.64
CA PHE A 231 14.99 10.87 6.27
C PHE A 231 14.63 11.94 5.23
N VAL A 232 13.40 12.48 5.29
CA VAL A 232 12.94 13.49 4.31
C VAL A 232 13.75 14.79 4.42
N ARG A 233 14.11 15.21 5.63
CA ARG A 233 14.96 16.41 5.84
C ARG A 233 16.38 16.18 5.32
N ASN A 234 16.94 14.99 5.54
CA ASN A 234 18.24 14.63 5.01
C ASN A 234 18.22 14.56 3.47
N ALA A 235 17.15 14.02 2.89
CA ALA A 235 16.93 14.00 1.44
C ALA A 235 16.83 15.42 0.86
N GLN A 236 16.07 16.32 1.50
CA GLN A 236 15.99 17.74 1.13
C GLN A 236 17.38 18.41 1.15
N ALA A 237 18.15 18.19 2.21
CA ALA A 237 19.52 18.72 2.32
C ALA A 237 20.45 18.16 1.23
N TYR A 238 20.36 16.86 0.93
CA TYR A 238 21.15 16.22 -0.10
C TYR A 238 20.87 16.76 -1.52
N GLU A 239 19.61 17.07 -1.83
CA GLU A 239 19.22 17.73 -3.08
C GLU A 239 19.34 19.25 -3.03
N ASN A 240 19.81 19.81 -1.91
CA ASN A 240 19.90 21.24 -1.69
C ASN A 240 18.56 21.97 -1.97
N PHE A 241 17.46 21.36 -1.52
CA PHE A 241 16.12 21.91 -1.60
C PHE A 241 15.78 22.69 -0.32
N GLU A 242 15.60 24.00 -0.46
CA GLU A 242 15.35 24.91 0.67
C GLU A 242 13.95 24.66 1.29
N PRO A 243 13.87 24.30 2.58
CA PRO A 243 12.61 23.93 3.20
C PRO A 243 11.86 25.16 3.72
N THR A 244 10.57 25.28 3.42
CA THR A 244 9.71 26.41 3.84
C THR A 244 8.90 26.12 5.11
N ASP A 245 8.89 24.85 5.54
CA ASP A 245 8.03 24.29 6.57
C ASP A 245 8.78 23.98 7.88
N VAL A 246 10.01 24.50 8.04
CA VAL A 246 10.82 24.29 9.24
C VAL A 246 10.34 25.21 10.38
N PRO A 247 9.90 24.66 11.53
CA PRO A 247 9.56 25.46 12.69
C PRO A 247 10.74 26.31 13.17
N ASN A 248 10.47 27.53 13.66
CA ASN A 248 11.52 28.46 14.07
C ASN A 248 12.50 27.86 15.08
N SER A 249 12.04 26.98 15.98
CA SER A 249 12.87 26.27 16.96
C SER A 249 13.93 25.35 16.34
N TYR A 250 13.76 24.91 15.10
CA TYR A 250 14.67 23.96 14.43
C TYR A 250 15.54 24.60 13.35
N LYS A 251 15.29 25.86 12.96
CA LYS A 251 16.04 26.54 11.88
C LYS A 251 17.55 26.53 12.10
N MET A 252 18.01 26.82 13.31
CA MET A 252 19.44 26.81 13.66
C MET A 252 20.07 25.41 13.57
N GLY A 253 19.29 24.35 13.81
CA GLY A 253 19.77 22.97 13.73
C GLY A 253 19.84 22.42 12.31
N ILE A 254 19.09 23.00 11.37
CA ILE A 254 19.03 22.53 9.98
C ILE A 254 20.16 23.11 9.11
N GLN A 255 20.62 24.33 9.37
CA GLN A 255 21.70 24.93 8.57
C GLN A 255 22.99 24.07 8.45
N PRO A 256 23.52 23.47 9.54
CA PRO A 256 24.68 22.60 9.44
C PRO A 256 24.44 21.39 8.53
N LEU A 257 23.24 20.79 8.58
CA LEU A 257 22.87 19.61 7.79
C LEU A 257 23.07 19.85 6.28
N PHE A 258 22.62 20.99 5.76
CA PHE A 258 22.77 21.34 4.35
C PHE A 258 24.25 21.47 3.94
N SER A 259 25.06 22.10 4.80
CA SER A 259 26.49 22.25 4.55
C SER A 259 27.22 20.91 4.56
N GLU A 260 26.87 20.04 5.52
CA GLU A 260 27.44 18.69 5.66
C GLU A 260 27.06 17.78 4.48
N GLU A 261 25.78 17.73 4.09
CA GLU A 261 25.34 16.89 2.97
C GLU A 261 25.97 17.34 1.64
N LYS A 262 26.10 18.66 1.42
CA LYS A 262 26.80 19.20 0.26
C LYS A 262 28.27 18.75 0.22
N SER A 263 28.95 18.79 1.36
CA SER A 263 30.34 18.33 1.47
C SER A 263 30.46 16.82 1.22
N ARG A 264 29.56 16.02 1.82
CA ARG A 264 29.52 14.56 1.66
C ARG A 264 29.26 14.16 0.21
N ARG A 265 28.33 14.83 -0.47
CA ARG A 265 28.04 14.63 -1.89
C ARG A 265 29.26 14.92 -2.75
N LYS A 266 29.92 16.07 -2.53
CA LYS A 266 31.15 16.43 -3.24
C LYS A 266 32.24 15.37 -3.08
N MET A 267 32.48 14.92 -1.84
CA MET A 267 33.44 13.86 -1.55
C MET A 267 33.09 12.54 -2.28
N THR A 268 31.81 12.16 -2.28
CA THR A 268 31.34 10.95 -2.96
C THR A 268 31.53 11.04 -4.48
N GLU A 269 31.23 12.19 -5.08
CA GLU A 269 31.42 12.42 -6.52
C GLU A 269 32.90 12.43 -6.91
N GLU A 270 33.76 13.05 -6.10
CA GLU A 270 35.21 13.02 -6.28
C GLU A 270 35.77 11.60 -6.21
N MET A 271 35.33 10.80 -5.22
CA MET A 271 35.69 9.39 -5.13
C MET A 271 35.24 8.59 -6.36
N LYS A 272 33.99 8.77 -6.81
CA LYS A 272 33.47 8.12 -8.03
C LYS A 272 34.32 8.46 -9.26
N LYS A 273 34.76 9.72 -9.40
CA LYS A 273 35.65 10.15 -10.50
C LYS A 273 37.04 9.54 -10.38
N ALA A 274 37.62 9.50 -9.18
CA ALA A 274 38.96 8.95 -8.94
C ALA A 274 39.03 7.44 -9.22
N LEU A 275 37.96 6.70 -8.90
CA LEU A 275 37.84 5.26 -9.09
C LEU A 275 37.44 4.83 -10.51
N LYS A 276 37.24 5.77 -11.45
CA LYS A 276 36.94 5.41 -12.85
C LYS A 276 38.11 4.62 -13.47
N PRO A 277 37.84 3.47 -14.13
CA PRO A 277 38.86 2.69 -14.82
C PRO A 277 39.61 3.55 -15.84
N LYS A 278 40.90 3.28 -16.06
CA LYS A 278 41.74 4.02 -17.03
C LYS A 278 41.17 3.99 -18.46
N SER A 279 40.34 3.01 -18.80
CA SER A 279 39.65 2.93 -20.10
C SER A 279 38.57 3.99 -20.32
N HIS A 280 38.21 4.74 -19.28
CA HIS A 280 37.19 5.81 -19.30
C HIS A 280 37.75 7.18 -18.88
N LYS A 281 39.09 7.34 -18.84
CA LYS A 281 39.76 8.63 -18.60
C LYS A 281 40.11 9.32 -19.90
#